data_AF-A0A9Q8Y4I8-F1
#
_entry.id   AF-A0A9Q8Y4I8-F1
#
_cell.length_a   1.000
_cell.length_b   1.000
_cell.length_c   1.000
_cell.angle_alpha   90.00
_cell.angle_beta   90.00
_cell.angle_gamma   90.00
#
_symmetry.space_group_name_H-M   'P 1'
#
loop_
_entity.id
_entity.type
_entity.pdbx_description
1 polymer ?
#
loop_
_entity_poly.entity_id
_entity_poly.type
_entity_poly.pdbx_seq_one_letter_code
_entity_poly.pdbx_strand_id
1 'polypeptide(L)' 'MTKEKPNKHGLIDVKKHFATSNCPIYDVVLYSSFNDYPYSGLLYSKIKFEDVKKILAQGNFKPTPLSEVLFYKKFQEG' A
#
# COMPACT_ATOMS: atom_id res chain seq x y z
N MET A 1 19.67 4.19 -23.47
CA MET A 1 18.32 3.96 -22.90
C MET A 1 18.43 2.91 -21.80
N THR A 2 18.81 3.31 -20.60
CA THR A 2 18.79 2.44 -19.42
C THR A 2 17.38 2.45 -18.86
N LYS A 3 16.70 1.30 -18.88
CA LYS A 3 15.46 1.09 -18.14
C LYS A 3 15.82 1.14 -16.65
N GLU A 4 15.78 2.33 -16.06
CA GLU A 4 15.80 2.47 -14.60
C GLU A 4 14.62 1.66 -14.07
N LYS A 5 14.93 0.57 -13.35
CA LYS A 5 13.93 -0.11 -12.51
C LYS A 5 13.30 0.98 -11.64
N PRO A 6 11.96 1.02 -11.46
CA PRO A 6 11.35 2.02 -10.60
C PRO A 6 12.05 1.93 -9.25
N ASN A 7 12.85 2.96 -8.92
CA ASN A 7 13.47 3.08 -7.61
C ASN A 7 12.30 3.08 -6.65
N LYS A 8 12.16 2.05 -5.82
CA LYS A 8 11.07 2.01 -4.84
C LYS A 8 11.40 3.10 -3.82
N HIS A 9 10.77 4.25 -3.95
CA HIS A 9 11.14 5.48 -3.24
C HIS A 9 10.76 5.41 -1.76
N GLY A 10 9.92 4.47 -1.32
CA GLY A 10 9.70 4.26 0.11
C GLY A 10 8.79 3.09 0.45
N LEU A 11 8.05 3.19 1.56
CA LEU A 11 7.22 2.12 2.10
C LEU A 11 5.72 2.37 1.87
N ILE A 12 4.95 1.30 1.74
CA ILE A 12 3.48 1.35 1.73
C ILE A 12 2.92 0.44 2.81
N ASP A 13 2.05 1.00 3.65
CA ASP A 13 1.29 0.27 4.67
C ASP A 13 -0.19 0.34 4.35
N VAL A 14 -0.86 -0.81 4.33
CA VAL A 14 -2.29 -0.94 4.05
C VAL A 14 -2.95 -1.52 5.29
N LYS A 15 -4.02 -0.89 5.76
CA LYS A 15 -4.81 -1.36 6.90
C LYS A 15 -6.26 -1.51 6.46
N LYS A 16 -6.82 -2.69 6.70
CA LYS A 16 -8.25 -2.92 6.50
C LYS A 16 -9.00 -2.35 7.70
N HIS A 17 -9.92 -1.43 7.47
CA HIS A 17 -10.90 -1.05 8.49
C HIS A 17 -11.95 -2.17 8.58
N PHE A 18 -12.11 -2.74 9.78
CA PHE A 18 -13.24 -3.62 10.08
C PHE A 18 -14.50 -2.77 10.27
N ALA A 19 -15.03 -2.25 9.17
CA ALA A 19 -16.37 -1.68 9.16
C ALA A 19 -17.38 -2.85 9.21
N THR A 20 -18.43 -2.71 10.01
CA THR A 20 -19.54 -3.66 10.20
C THR A 20 -20.43 -3.84 8.96
N SER A 21 -20.00 -3.35 7.80
CA SER A 21 -20.75 -3.36 6.54
C SER A 21 -20.07 -4.27 5.52
N ASN A 22 -20.86 -4.88 4.64
CA ASN A 22 -20.44 -5.81 3.58
C ASN A 22 -19.40 -5.24 2.58
N CYS A 23 -19.03 -3.96 2.71
CA CYS A 23 -18.02 -3.31 1.89
C CYS A 23 -16.79 -2.97 2.73
N PRO A 24 -15.69 -3.74 2.64
CA PRO A 24 -14.47 -3.41 3.34
C PRO A 24 -13.89 -2.10 2.82
N ILE A 25 -13.49 -1.23 3.76
CA ILE A 25 -12.76 0.00 3.49
C ILE A 25 -11.34 -0.12 4.04
N TYR A 26 -10.42 0.64 3.45
CA TYR A 26 -9.00 0.52 3.70
C TYR A 26 -8.39 1.89 3.93
N ASP A 27 -7.35 1.92 4.76
CA ASP A 27 -6.43 3.02 4.89
C ASP A 27 -5.10 2.61 4.26
N VAL A 28 -4.51 3.50 3.47
CA VAL A 28 -3.19 3.32 2.86
C VAL A 28 -2.31 4.47 3.29
N VAL A 29 -1.15 4.17 3.85
CA VAL A 29 -0.13 5.15 4.20
C VAL A 29 1.08 4.95 3.29
N LEU A 30 1.46 6.01 2.58
CA LEU A 30 2.67 6.06 1.77
C LEU A 30 3.75 6.81 2.54
N TYR A 31 4.88 6.16 2.76
CA TYR A 31 6.06 6.75 3.37
C TYR A 31 7.07 7.02 2.26
N SER A 32 7.47 8.28 2.10
CA SER A 32 8.41 8.71 1.05
C SER A 32 9.85 8.28 1.32
N SER A 33 10.15 7.79 2.52
CA SER A 33 11.43 7.18 2.87
C SER A 33 11.24 6.13 3.99
N PHE A 34 12.26 5.30 4.21
CA PHE A 34 12.26 4.34 5.34
C PHE A 34 12.35 5.02 6.70
N ASN A 35 12.95 6.22 6.79
CA ASN A 35 13.11 6.97 8.04
C ASN A 35 11.79 7.60 8.51
N ASP A 36 10.87 7.86 7.58
CA ASP A 36 9.57 8.43 7.91
C ASP A 36 8.62 7.38 8.50
N TYR A 37 8.94 6.09 8.39
CA TYR A 37 8.14 5.01 8.94
C TYR A 37 8.40 4.80 10.45
N PRO A 38 7.37 4.66 11.31
CA PRO A 38 5.93 4.75 11.02
C PRO A 38 5.32 6.15 11.29
N TYR A 39 6.14 7.20 11.41
CA TYR A 39 5.78 8.48 11.99
C TYR A 39 5.10 9.47 11.04
N SER A 40 5.51 9.54 9.77
CA SER A 40 5.06 10.57 8.83
C SER A 40 4.84 9.98 7.44
N GLY A 41 3.62 10.05 6.93
CA GLY A 41 3.29 9.53 5.61
C GLY A 41 2.01 10.13 5.07
N LEU A 42 1.81 9.99 3.76
CA LEU A 42 0.60 10.43 3.09
C LEU A 42 -0.50 9.37 3.31
N LEU A 43 -1.56 9.75 4.01
CA LEU A 43 -2.69 8.89 4.32
C LEU A 43 -3.81 9.04 3.30
N TYR A 44 -4.20 7.92 2.69
CA TYR A 44 -5.45 7.74 1.95
C TYR A 44 -6.39 6.91 2.82
N SER A 45 -7.38 7.55 3.43
CA SER A 45 -8.27 6.88 4.38
C SER A 45 -9.64 6.55 3.79
N LYS A 46 -10.28 5.48 4.29
CA LYS A 46 -11.64 5.03 3.93
C LYS A 46 -11.82 4.80 2.43
N ILE A 47 -10.79 4.31 1.74
CA ILE A 47 -10.83 4.02 0.31
C ILE A 47 -11.28 2.58 0.05
N LYS A 48 -11.81 2.33 -1.16
CA LYS A 48 -12.21 0.99 -1.59
C LYS A 48 -10.98 0.18 -2.01
N PHE A 49 -11.13 -1.14 -1.98
CA PHE A 49 -10.07 -2.06 -2.39
C PHE A 49 -9.56 -1.83 -3.82
N GLU A 50 -10.45 -1.45 -4.75
CA GLU A 50 -10.07 -1.12 -6.12
C GLU A 50 -9.09 0.05 -6.22
N ASP A 51 -9.24 1.05 -5.35
CA ASP A 51 -8.34 2.20 -5.31
C ASP A 51 -7.01 1.85 -4.63
N VAL A 52 -7.04 0.96 -3.63
CA VAL A 52 -5.82 0.34 -3.07
C VAL A 52 -5.03 -0.31 -4.20
N LYS A 53 -5.66 -1.18 -5.02
CA LYS A 53 -5.00 -1.85 -6.15
C LYS A 53 -4.32 -0.88 -7.11
N LYS A 54 -4.97 0.24 -7.45
CA LYS A 54 -4.38 1.28 -8.32
C LYS A 54 -3.13 1.88 -7.68
N ILE A 55 -3.15 2.15 -6.38
CA ILE A 55 -1.98 2.68 -5.64
C ILE A 55 -0.85 1.64 -5.62
N LEU A 56 -1.17 0.37 -5.34
CA LEU A 56 -0.16 -0.71 -5.32
C LEU A 56 0.47 -0.92 -6.70
N ALA A 57 -0.34 -0.81 -7.77
CA ALA A 57 0.08 -1.01 -9.16
C ALA A 57 1.03 0.09 -9.68
N GLN A 58 1.09 1.26 -9.02
CA GLN A 58 2.07 2.29 -9.37
C GLN A 58 3.52 1.81 -9.15
N GLY A 59 3.75 0.77 -8.35
CA GLY A 59 5.05 0.09 -8.24
C GLY A 59 6.17 0.89 -7.58
N ASN A 60 5.87 2.08 -7.07
CA ASN A 60 6.85 3.03 -6.51
C ASN A 60 7.18 2.78 -5.03
N PHE A 61 6.44 1.91 -4.35
CA PHE A 61 6.58 1.67 -2.92
C PHE A 61 6.76 0.19 -2.60
N LYS A 62 7.59 -0.11 -1.59
CA LYS A 62 7.76 -1.46 -1.05
C LYS A 62 6.72 -1.69 0.06
N PRO A 63 5.92 -2.76 0.02
CA PRO A 63 5.01 -3.05 1.12
C PRO A 63 5.76 -3.30 2.43
N THR A 64 5.16 -2.87 3.54
CA THR A 64 5.57 -3.34 4.87
C THR A 64 5.38 -4.85 4.96
N PRO A 65 6.14 -5.59 5.79
CA PRO A 65 5.97 -7.04 5.92
C PRO A 65 4.52 -7.46 6.25
N LEU A 66 3.84 -6.68 7.09
CA LEU A 66 2.43 -6.92 7.42
C LEU A 66 1.52 -6.74 6.19
N SER A 67 1.72 -5.65 5.45
CA SER A 67 0.96 -5.38 4.22
C SER A 67 1.26 -6.39 3.12
N GLU A 68 2.49 -6.89 3.07
CA GLU A 68 2.91 -7.90 2.11
C GLU A 68 2.16 -9.21 2.33
N VAL A 69 2.08 -9.66 3.59
CA VAL A 69 1.36 -10.88 3.99
C VAL A 69 -0.15 -10.74 3.79
N LEU A 70 -0.73 -9.61 4.19
CA LEU A 70 -2.18 -9.42 4.20
C LEU A 70 -2.76 -9.13 2.82
N PHE A 71 -2.01 -8.43 1.97
CA PHE A 71 -2.54 -7.88 0.73
C PHE A 71 -1.75 -8.38 -0.48
N TYR A 72 -0.42 -8.18 -0.53
CA TYR A 72 0.35 -8.47 -1.75
C TYR A 72 0.44 -9.95 -2.12
N LYS A 73 0.66 -10.87 -1.18
CA LYS A 73 0.66 -12.31 -1.49
C LYS A 73 -0.70 -12.76 -2.02
N LYS A 74 -1.79 -12.28 -1.43
CA LYS A 74 -3.15 -12.57 -1.90
C LYS A 74 -3.47 -11.96 -3.27
N PHE A 75 -2.78 -10.90 -3.68
CA PHE A 75 -2.96 -10.25 -4.97
C PHE A 75 -2.24 -10.93 -6.14
N GLN A 76 -1.19 -11.72 -5.88
CA GLN A 76 -0.44 -12.40 -6.95
C GLN A 76 -1.04 -13.76 -7.34
N GLU A 77 -1.99 -14.28 -6.56
CA GLU A 77 -2.64 -15.58 -6.78
C GLU A 77 -3.94 -15.49 -7.59
N GLY A 78 -4.34 -14.30 -8.06
CA GLY A 78 -5.52 -14.07 -8.91
C GLY A 78 -5.15 -13.54 -10.29
#